data_AF-A0A2T3JCJ3-F1
#
_entry.id   AF-A0A2T3JCJ3-F1
#
_cell.length_a   1.000
_cell.length_b   1.000
_cell.length_c   1.000
_cell.angle_alpha   90.00
_cell.angle_beta   90.00
_cell.angle_gamma   90.00
#
_symmetry.space_group_name_H-M   'P 1'
#
loop_
_entity.id
_entity.type
_entity.pdbx_description
1 polymer ?
#
loop_
_entity_poly.entity_id
_entity_poly.type
_entity_poly.pdbx_seq_one_letter_code
_entity_poly.pdbx_strand_id
1 'polypeptide(L)'
;MKTEKLLALSEQGDRGFQYAMLYILGVVDGLEGQRRISYQFPCRQNKNVTNQQIAREVLEKMTSLDRLIDPAGKLVINSFLSIYCINEMYD
;
A
#
# COMPACT_ATOMS: atom_id res chain seq x y z
N MET A 1 -11.71 -6.55 2.83
CA MET A 1 -11.07 -6.91 4.12
C MET A 1 -11.16 -5.71 5.05
N LYS A 2 -11.43 -5.90 6.36
CA LYS A 2 -11.39 -4.80 7.36
C LYS A 2 -9.93 -4.44 7.69
N THR A 3 -9.66 -3.18 7.99
CA THR A 3 -8.30 -2.69 8.31
C THR A 3 -7.71 -3.37 9.54
N GLU A 4 -8.47 -3.45 10.64
CA GLU A 4 -8.02 -4.12 11.88
C GLU A 4 -7.59 -5.57 11.63
N LYS A 5 -8.29 -6.28 10.74
CA LYS A 5 -7.94 -7.65 10.36
C LYS A 5 -6.61 -7.72 9.63
N LEU A 6 -6.33 -6.77 8.72
CA LEU A 6 -5.06 -6.73 8.01
C LEU A 6 -3.90 -6.41 8.96
N LEU A 7 -4.09 -5.46 9.88
CA LEU A 7 -3.09 -5.11 10.90
C LEU A 7 -2.82 -6.29 11.84
N ALA A 8 -3.86 -6.90 12.39
CA ALA A 8 -3.72 -8.07 13.25
C ALA A 8 -3.04 -9.26 12.52
N LEU A 9 -3.31 -9.45 11.21
CA LEU A 9 -2.58 -10.45 10.42
C LEU A 9 -1.09 -10.12 10.31
N SER A 10 -0.74 -8.85 10.10
CA SER A 10 0.66 -8.43 9.95
C SER A 10 1.52 -8.66 11.21
N GLU A 11 0.88 -8.77 12.38
CA GLU A 11 1.53 -8.98 13.67
C GLU A 11 1.71 -10.46 14.05
N GLN A 12 1.17 -11.41 13.26
CA GLN A 12 1.23 -12.87 13.54
C GLN A 12 2.54 -13.53 13.12
N GLY A 13 3.66 -12.83 13.28
CA GLY A 13 5.00 -13.28 12.85
C GLY A 13 5.15 -13.34 11.33
N ASP A 14 6.22 -13.99 10.86
CA ASP A 14 6.66 -13.92 9.45
C ASP A 14 5.59 -14.36 8.44
N ARG A 15 4.87 -15.44 8.73
CA ARG A 15 3.79 -15.92 7.84
C ARG A 15 2.62 -14.95 7.81
N GLY A 16 2.25 -14.36 8.95
CA GLY A 16 1.21 -13.34 9.04
C GLY A 16 1.57 -12.10 8.22
N PHE A 17 2.80 -11.62 8.37
CA PHE A 17 3.34 -10.52 7.58
C PHE A 17 3.35 -10.84 6.08
N GLN A 18 3.73 -12.06 5.68
CA GLN A 18 3.68 -12.48 4.27
C GLN A 18 2.26 -12.42 3.69
N TYR A 19 1.24 -12.84 4.43
CA TYR A 19 -0.16 -12.72 3.99
C TYR A 19 -0.61 -11.27 3.87
N ALA A 20 -0.24 -10.43 4.85
CA ALA A 20 -0.54 -8.99 4.79
C ALA A 20 0.17 -8.32 3.59
N MET A 21 1.43 -8.68 3.34
CA MET A 21 2.21 -8.23 2.20
C MET A 21 1.55 -8.62 0.87
N LEU A 22 1.11 -9.87 0.71
CA LEU A 22 0.41 -10.29 -0.52
C LEU A 22 -0.88 -9.50 -0.76
N TYR A 23 -1.65 -9.23 0.30
CA TYR A 23 -2.84 -8.40 0.21
C TYR A 23 -2.49 -6.97 -0.25
N ILE A 24 -1.49 -6.35 0.37
CA ILE A 24 -1.04 -5.00 0.04
C ILE A 24 -0.57 -4.92 -1.41
N LEU A 25 0.33 -5.82 -1.81
CA LEU A 25 0.89 -5.83 -3.16
C LEU A 25 -0.20 -6.05 -4.21
N GLY A 26 -1.17 -6.94 -3.95
CA GLY A 26 -2.30 -7.14 -4.86
C GLY A 26 -3.14 -5.88 -5.07
N VAL A 27 -3.36 -5.10 -4.00
CA VAL A 27 -4.06 -3.80 -4.11
C VAL A 27 -3.21 -2.78 -4.87
N VAL A 28 -1.92 -2.69 -4.56
CA VAL A 28 -1.02 -1.73 -5.20
C VAL A 28 -0.84 -2.05 -6.68
N ASP A 29 -0.68 -3.32 -7.05
CA ASP A 29 -0.52 -3.73 -8.45
C ASP A 29 -1.81 -3.48 -9.24
N GLY A 30 -2.98 -3.66 -8.61
CA GLY A 30 -4.26 -3.26 -9.20
C GLY A 30 -4.36 -1.76 -9.48
N LEU A 31 -3.91 -0.93 -8.52
CA LEU A 31 -3.85 0.52 -8.66
C LEU A 31 -2.89 0.94 -9.79
N GLU A 32 -1.65 0.43 -9.78
CA GLU A 32 -0.65 0.72 -10.82
C GLU A 32 -1.12 0.25 -12.20
N GLY A 33 -1.80 -0.89 -12.30
CA GLY A 33 -2.46 -1.36 -13.52
C GLY A 33 -3.52 -0.38 -14.02
N GLN A 34 -4.37 0.14 -13.13
CA GLN A 34 -5.37 1.16 -13.49
C GLN A 34 -4.73 2.47 -13.94
N ARG A 35 -3.67 2.92 -13.25
CA ARG A 35 -2.89 4.10 -13.62
C ARG A 35 -2.29 3.96 -15.00
N ARG A 36 -1.73 2.79 -15.32
CA ARG A 36 -1.19 2.47 -16.64
C ARG A 36 -2.24 2.53 -17.75
N ILE A 37 -3.43 1.98 -17.51
CA ILE A 37 -4.58 2.08 -18.44
C ILE A 37 -4.98 3.54 -18.66
N SER A 38 -4.86 4.37 -17.63
CA SER A 38 -5.23 5.79 -17.64
C SER A 38 -4.08 6.73 -18.07
N TYR A 39 -2.98 6.18 -18.60
CA TYR A 39 -1.78 6.93 -19.00
C TYR A 39 -1.14 7.80 -17.91
N GLN A 40 -1.33 7.46 -16.64
CA GLN A 40 -0.64 8.12 -15.51
C GLN A 40 0.75 7.52 -15.29
N PHE A 41 1.71 8.29 -14.76
CA PHE A 41 3.04 7.77 -14.48
C PHE A 41 3.02 6.80 -13.29
N PRO A 42 3.93 5.82 -13.26
CA PRO A 42 4.04 4.93 -12.10
C PRO A 42 4.55 5.72 -10.90
N CYS A 43 4.06 5.38 -9.72
CA CYS A 43 4.50 6.05 -8.49
C CYS A 43 5.87 5.56 -8.02
N ARG A 44 6.23 4.32 -8.35
CA ARG A 44 7.52 3.72 -7.97
C ARG A 44 8.68 4.23 -8.86
N GLN A 45 8.89 5.55 -8.91
CA GLN A 45 9.91 6.17 -9.78
C GLN A 45 11.35 5.82 -9.34
N ASN A 46 11.56 5.47 -8.06
CA ASN A 46 12.86 5.05 -7.54
C ASN A 46 13.02 3.52 -7.61
N LYS A 47 13.98 3.05 -8.43
CA LYS A 47 14.06 1.66 -8.92
C LYS A 47 14.56 0.59 -7.92
N ASN A 48 14.85 0.96 -6.67
CA ASN A 48 15.46 0.05 -5.68
C ASN A 48 14.53 -0.33 -4.51
N VAL A 49 13.21 -0.14 -4.64
CA VAL A 49 12.26 -0.51 -3.58
C VAL A 49 11.80 -1.96 -3.75
N THR A 50 11.99 -2.77 -2.71
CA THR A 50 11.54 -4.16 -2.66
C THR A 50 10.06 -4.26 -2.28
N ASN A 51 9.42 -5.36 -2.68
CA ASN A 51 8.04 -5.68 -2.29
C ASN A 51 7.83 -5.69 -0.76
N GLN A 52 8.84 -6.16 -0.02
CA GLN A 52 8.82 -6.17 1.44
C GLN A 52 8.86 -4.77 2.03
N GLN A 53 9.68 -3.87 1.47
CA GLN A 53 9.72 -2.45 1.87
C GLN A 53 8.38 -1.76 1.59
N ILE A 54 7.79 -1.97 0.42
CA ILE A 54 6.47 -1.40 0.08
C ILE A 54 5.43 -1.83 1.11
N ALA A 55 5.34 -3.13 1.41
CA ALA A 55 4.36 -3.62 2.37
C ALA A 55 4.59 -3.07 3.78
N ARG A 56 5.85 -2.99 4.23
CA ARG A 56 6.19 -2.43 5.54
C ARG A 56 5.83 -0.95 5.63
N GLU A 57 6.28 -0.13 4.69
CA GLU A 57 6.04 1.32 4.71
C GLU A 57 4.55 1.65 4.58
N VAL A 58 3.82 0.89 3.76
CA VAL A 58 2.36 1.01 3.67
C VAL A 58 1.69 0.66 5.00
N LEU A 59 2.07 -0.43 5.67
CA LEU A 59 1.52 -0.79 6.98
C LEU A 59 1.82 0.26 8.04
N GLU A 60 3.06 0.73 8.12
CA GLU A 60 3.48 1.80 9.04
C GLU A 60 2.72 3.10 8.78
N LYS A 61 2.46 3.44 7.51
CA LYS A 61 1.63 4.60 7.19
C LYS A 61 0.17 4.38 7.59
N MET A 62 -0.39 3.19 7.36
CA MET A 62 -1.77 2.87 7.71
C MET A 62 -2.05 2.97 9.21
N THR A 63 -1.11 2.58 10.07
CA THR A 63 -1.27 2.68 11.53
C THR A 63 -1.24 4.12 12.03
N SER A 64 -0.65 5.04 11.27
CA SER A 64 -0.65 6.49 11.57
C SER A 64 -1.95 7.22 11.17
N LEU A 65 -2.89 6.54 10.51
CA LEU A 65 -4.14 7.15 10.07
C LEU A 65 -5.23 6.99 11.14
N ASP A 66 -5.88 8.09 11.54
CA ASP A 66 -7.06 8.11 12.41
C ASP A 66 -8.33 7.47 11.79
N ARG A 67 -8.18 6.65 10.76
CA ARG A 67 -9.28 6.15 9.91
C ARG A 67 -9.30 4.63 9.80
N LEU A 68 -8.99 3.90 10.88
CA LEU A 68 -9.03 2.42 10.89
C LEU A 68 -10.41 1.82 10.58
N ILE A 69 -11.47 2.64 10.62
CA ILE A 69 -12.85 2.26 10.25
C ILE A 69 -13.00 2.03 8.73
N ASP A 70 -12.16 2.67 7.91
CA ASP A 70 -12.22 2.51 6.45
C ASP A 70 -11.80 1.09 6.01
N PRO A 71 -12.24 0.62 4.82
CA PRO A 71 -11.79 -0.66 4.27
C PRO A 71 -10.27 -0.69 4.03
N ALA A 72 -9.63 -1.84 4.31
CA ALA A 72 -8.17 -1.98 4.23
C ALA A 72 -7.60 -1.57 2.87
N GLY A 73 -8.23 -1.98 1.77
CA GLY A 73 -7.77 -1.63 0.43
C GLY A 73 -7.75 -0.12 0.17
N LYS A 74 -8.70 0.64 0.71
CA LYS A 74 -8.73 2.11 0.58
C LYS A 74 -7.56 2.74 1.32
N LEU A 75 -7.28 2.28 2.55
CA LEU A 75 -6.14 2.76 3.33
C LEU A 75 -4.80 2.36 2.72
N VAL A 76 -4.69 1.16 2.14
CA VAL A 76 -3.51 0.72 1.37
C VAL A 76 -3.25 1.66 0.19
N ILE A 77 -4.28 1.94 -0.63
CA ILE A 77 -4.16 2.86 -1.77
C ILE A 77 -3.70 4.24 -1.28
N ASN A 78 -4.40 4.83 -0.32
CA ASN A 78 -4.07 6.17 0.17
C ASN A 78 -2.65 6.24 0.75
N SER A 79 -2.25 5.21 1.52
CA SER A 79 -0.92 5.13 2.09
C SER A 79 0.13 5.01 1.01
N PHE A 80 -0.04 4.09 0.06
CA PHE A 80 0.86 3.90 -1.07
C PHE A 80 1.00 5.17 -1.90
N LEU A 81 -0.12 5.83 -2.24
CA LEU A 81 -0.11 7.08 -2.99
C LEU A 81 0.67 8.17 -2.25
N SER A 82 0.45 8.29 -0.94
CA SER A 82 1.13 9.30 -0.11
C SER A 82 2.62 9.07 0.08
N ILE A 83 3.11 7.85 -0.11
CA ILE A 83 4.53 7.50 0.07
C ILE A 83 5.26 7.61 -1.28
N TYR A 84 4.67 7.09 -2.34
CA TYR A 84 5.37 6.87 -3.61
C TYR A 84 4.94 7.84 -4.73
N CYS A 85 3.75 8.45 -4.68
CA CYS A 85 3.27 9.28 -5.79
C CYS A 85 3.45 10.80 -5.57
N ILE A 86 4.32 11.22 -4.64
CA ILE A 86 4.36 12.60 -4.13
C ILE A 86 4.69 13.66 -5.23
N ASN A 87 5.16 13.27 -6.42
CA ASN A 87 5.57 14.20 -7.47
C ASN A 87 4.64 14.34 -8.70
N GLU A 88 3.36 13.93 -8.65
CA GLU A 88 2.41 14.20 -9.76
C GLU A 88 1.48 15.41 -9.54
N MET A 89 1.60 16.14 -8.42
CA MET A 89 0.81 17.37 -8.19
C MET A 89 1.47 18.66 -8.66
N TYR A 90 2.72 18.61 -9.15
CA TYR A 90 3.45 19.76 -9.68
C TYR A 90 4.22 19.36 -10.94
N ASP A 91 3.51 19.33 -12.06
CA ASP A 91 3.98 19.78 -13.38
C ASP A 91 2.76 20.08 -14.28
#